data_AF-A0A0D9R6E2-F1
#
_entry.id   AF-A0A0D9R6E2-F1
#
_cell.length_a   1.000
_cell.length_b   1.000
_cell.length_c   1.000
_cell.angle_alpha   90.00
_cell.angle_beta   90.00
_cell.angle_gamma   90.00
#
_symmetry.space_group_name_H-M   'P 1'
#
loop_
_entity.id
_entity.type
_entity.pdbx_description
1 polymer ?
#
loop_
_entity_poly.entity_id
_entity_poly.type
_entity_poly.pdbx_seq_one_letter_code
_entity_poly.pdbx_strand_id
1 'polypeptide(L)'
;MALFKPADVFLDPDTANAILLVSEDQRSVQRAEEPRDLPDNPERFEWRYCVLGRENFTSGRHFWEVEVGDRKEWHIGVCSKNVERKKGWVKMTPENGYWTTGLTDGNKYRALTDPRTNLKLPEPPRKVGIFLDYETGEISFYNATDGSHIYTFPHTSFSEPLYPVFRILTLEPTALTICPTPKQVESSPNPDLVPDHSLETPVAPDLANESGERQAEATSLLLPAHPGVDGLPLHNNQSEP
;
A
#
# COMPACT_ATOMS: atom_id res chain seq x y z
N MET A 1 17.17 7.68 -0.38
CA MET A 1 16.29 6.77 0.38
C MET A 1 15.25 6.20 -0.58
N ALA A 2 15.07 4.88 -0.65
CA ALA A 2 13.99 4.30 -1.43
C ALA A 2 12.64 4.77 -0.84
N LEU A 3 11.72 5.24 -1.70
CA LEU A 3 10.44 5.78 -1.27
C LEU A 3 9.55 4.70 -0.63
N PHE A 4 9.62 3.45 -1.10
CA PHE A 4 8.81 2.33 -0.59
C PHE A 4 9.69 1.17 -0.11
N LYS A 5 9.29 0.54 1.00
CA LYS A 5 9.90 -0.69 1.54
C LYS A 5 9.35 -1.91 0.78
N PRO A 6 10.21 -2.80 0.26
CA PRO A 6 9.73 -4.06 -0.32
C PRO A 6 9.11 -4.93 0.78
N ALA A 7 7.86 -5.35 0.59
CA ALA A 7 7.15 -6.23 1.49
C ALA A 7 7.27 -7.68 1.02
N ASP A 8 7.76 -8.56 1.90
CA ASP A 8 7.87 -9.98 1.60
C ASP A 8 6.55 -10.70 1.90
N VAL A 9 5.61 -10.63 0.95
CA VAL A 9 4.25 -11.13 1.16
C VAL A 9 4.18 -12.65 0.98
N PHE A 10 3.60 -13.32 1.97
CA PHE A 10 3.22 -14.73 1.94
C PHE A 10 1.72 -14.84 2.12
N LEU A 11 1.08 -15.74 1.38
CA LEU A 11 -0.35 -16.05 1.48
C LEU A 11 -0.66 -16.78 2.79
N ASP A 12 -1.82 -16.49 3.37
CA ASP A 12 -2.32 -17.13 4.57
C ASP A 12 -3.41 -18.18 4.24
N PRO A 13 -3.11 -19.50 4.31
CA PRO A 13 -4.07 -20.56 4.04
C PRO A 13 -5.30 -20.55 4.95
N ASP A 14 -5.21 -19.97 6.16
CA ASP A 14 -6.33 -19.91 7.10
C ASP A 14 -7.37 -18.86 6.68
N THR A 15 -7.00 -17.93 5.81
CA THR A 15 -7.91 -16.93 5.24
C THR A 15 -8.51 -17.38 3.90
N ALA A 16 -7.85 -18.30 3.21
CA ALA A 16 -8.19 -18.70 1.84
C ALA A 16 -9.57 -19.38 1.77
N ASN A 17 -10.40 -18.95 0.82
CA ASN A 17 -11.61 -19.68 0.50
C ASN A 17 -11.33 -21.16 0.18
N ALA A 18 -12.25 -22.06 0.54
CA ALA A 18 -12.08 -23.50 0.35
C ALA A 18 -11.85 -23.94 -1.11
N ILE A 19 -12.25 -23.13 -2.10
CA ILE A 19 -11.97 -23.41 -3.52
C ILE A 19 -10.56 -23.01 -3.95
N LEU A 20 -9.79 -22.33 -3.11
CA LEU A 20 -8.45 -21.86 -3.43
C LEU A 20 -7.38 -22.80 -2.91
N LEU A 21 -6.36 -22.99 -3.73
CA LEU A 21 -5.16 -23.77 -3.44
C LEU A 21 -4.00 -22.79 -3.26
N VAL A 22 -3.46 -22.71 -2.06
CA VAL A 22 -2.22 -22.00 -1.77
C VAL A 22 -1.05 -22.97 -1.95
N SER A 23 0.01 -22.56 -2.65
CA SER A 23 1.22 -23.35 -2.84
C SER A 23 1.98 -23.58 -1.53
N GLU A 24 2.86 -24.58 -1.51
CA GLU A 24 3.66 -24.93 -0.33
C GLU A 24 4.56 -23.78 0.15
N ASP A 25 5.14 -23.03 -0.80
CA ASP A 25 5.95 -21.84 -0.51
C ASP A 25 5.11 -20.60 -0.13
N GLN A 26 3.77 -20.73 -0.13
CA GLN A 26 2.81 -19.67 0.19
C GLN A 26 2.95 -18.44 -0.71
N ARG A 27 3.47 -18.58 -1.93
CA ARG A 27 3.59 -17.46 -2.88
C ARG A 27 2.56 -17.49 -4.00
N SER A 28 1.98 -18.64 -4.27
CA SER A 28 1.08 -18.83 -5.41
C SER A 28 -0.31 -19.25 -4.96
N VAL A 29 -1.32 -18.76 -5.67
CA VAL A 29 -2.71 -19.20 -5.51
C VAL A 29 -3.29 -19.70 -6.83
N GLN A 30 -4.00 -20.82 -6.76
CA GLN A 30 -4.75 -21.43 -7.85
C GLN A 30 -6.19 -21.71 -7.44
N ARG A 31 -7.09 -21.81 -8.42
CA ARG A 31 -8.47 -22.25 -8.17
C ARG A 31 -8.54 -23.76 -8.35
N ALA A 32 -9.18 -24.45 -7.41
CA ALA A 32 -9.58 -25.84 -7.59
C ALA A 32 -10.85 -25.94 -8.45
N GLU A 33 -11.14 -27.15 -8.92
CA GLU A 33 -12.42 -27.49 -9.54
C GLU A 33 -13.54 -27.48 -8.51
N GLU A 34 -13.29 -28.05 -7.34
CA GLU A 34 -14.25 -28.17 -6.24
C GLU A 34 -13.68 -27.61 -4.92
N PRO A 35 -14.55 -27.08 -4.02
CA PRO A 35 -14.12 -26.68 -2.68
C PRO A 35 -13.57 -27.85 -1.88
N ARG A 36 -12.53 -27.57 -1.09
CA ARG A 36 -11.93 -28.54 -0.17
C ARG A 36 -12.70 -28.58 1.15
N ASP A 37 -12.67 -29.73 1.80
CA ASP A 37 -13.11 -29.87 3.18
C ASP A 37 -12.05 -29.25 4.12
N LEU A 38 -12.32 -28.03 4.57
CA LEU A 38 -11.45 -27.24 5.45
C LEU A 38 -12.24 -26.73 6.66
N PRO A 39 -11.59 -26.51 7.81
CA PRO A 39 -12.24 -25.93 8.98
C PRO A 39 -12.86 -24.56 8.68
N ASP A 40 -14.05 -24.33 9.21
CA ASP A 40 -14.73 -23.03 9.12
C ASP A 40 -14.25 -22.08 10.24
N ASN A 41 -12.98 -21.69 10.18
CA ASN A 41 -12.39 -20.72 11.11
C ASN A 41 -12.83 -19.28 10.76
N PRO A 42 -12.96 -18.36 11.73
CA PRO A 42 -13.49 -17.00 11.51
C PRO A 42 -12.76 -16.18 10.44
N GLU A 43 -11.47 -16.42 10.24
CA GLU A 43 -10.59 -15.69 9.32
C GLU A 43 -10.82 -16.06 7.86
N ARG A 44 -11.41 -17.25 7.61
CA ARG A 44 -11.62 -17.80 6.28
C ARG A 44 -12.74 -17.09 5.53
N PHE A 45 -12.47 -16.67 4.30
CA PHE A 45 -13.52 -16.21 3.39
C PHE A 45 -14.44 -17.36 2.99
N GLU A 46 -15.70 -17.28 3.34
CA GLU A 46 -16.70 -18.31 3.02
C GLU A 46 -17.25 -18.13 1.60
N TRP A 47 -17.63 -16.90 1.24
CA TRP A 47 -18.32 -16.61 -0.03
C TRP A 47 -17.41 -16.10 -1.14
N ARG A 48 -16.39 -15.31 -0.79
CA ARG A 48 -15.49 -14.70 -1.76
C ARG A 48 -14.31 -15.61 -2.00
N TYR A 49 -13.92 -15.79 -3.26
CA TYR A 49 -12.72 -16.54 -3.63
C TYR A 49 -11.46 -15.71 -3.42
N CYS A 50 -11.28 -15.25 -2.19
CA CYS A 50 -10.17 -14.43 -1.75
C CYS A 50 -9.22 -15.23 -0.84
N VAL A 51 -7.98 -14.78 -0.81
CA VAL A 51 -6.95 -15.13 0.16
C VAL A 51 -6.20 -13.86 0.55
N LEU A 52 -5.76 -13.74 1.80
CA LEU A 52 -4.98 -12.62 2.29
C LEU A 52 -3.49 -12.94 2.34
N GLY A 53 -2.67 -11.89 2.36
CA GLY A 53 -1.32 -11.98 2.90
C GLY A 53 -1.33 -12.24 4.40
N ARG A 54 -0.28 -12.87 4.94
CA ARG A 54 -0.12 -13.14 6.38
C ARG A 54 0.15 -11.86 7.18
N GLU A 55 0.94 -10.95 6.61
CA GLU A 55 1.28 -9.67 7.25
C GLU A 55 0.28 -8.57 6.88
N ASN A 56 0.06 -7.64 7.81
CA ASN A 56 -0.70 -6.42 7.59
C ASN A 56 0.16 -5.18 7.79
N PHE A 57 -0.31 -4.07 7.23
CA PHE A 57 0.33 -2.77 7.31
C PHE A 57 -0.56 -1.80 8.08
N THR A 58 0.04 -1.10 9.04
CA THR A 58 -0.61 -0.07 9.86
C THR A 58 0.05 1.30 9.74
N SER A 59 1.14 1.38 8.99
CA SER A 59 1.95 2.58 8.76
C SER A 59 2.96 2.32 7.65
N GLY A 60 3.56 3.39 7.14
CA GLY A 60 4.66 3.39 6.22
C GLY A 60 4.26 3.16 4.76
N ARG A 61 5.30 3.14 3.94
CA ARG A 61 5.21 2.96 2.49
C ARG A 61 5.75 1.60 2.11
N HIS A 62 4.90 0.74 1.55
CA HIS A 62 5.23 -0.66 1.21
C HIS A 62 4.89 -0.95 -0.25
N PHE A 63 5.64 -1.86 -0.86
CA PHE A 63 5.30 -2.36 -2.18
C PHE A 63 5.59 -3.84 -2.32
N TRP A 64 4.81 -4.51 -3.16
CA TRP A 64 5.07 -5.88 -3.61
C TRP A 64 4.63 -6.03 -5.07
N GLU A 65 5.16 -7.04 -5.74
CA GLU A 65 4.82 -7.35 -7.11
C GLU A 65 4.12 -8.70 -7.20
N VAL A 66 3.21 -8.81 -8.16
CA VAL A 66 2.44 -10.02 -8.43
C VAL A 66 2.55 -10.33 -9.91
N GLU A 67 3.06 -11.51 -10.22
CA GLU A 67 3.02 -12.09 -11.55
C GLU A 67 1.60 -12.63 -11.82
N VAL A 68 0.94 -12.00 -12.78
CA VAL A 68 -0.40 -12.35 -13.27
C VAL A 68 -0.32 -13.19 -14.55
N GLY A 69 0.84 -13.19 -15.22
CA GLY A 69 1.12 -13.99 -16.40
C GLY A 69 0.12 -13.72 -17.52
N ASP A 70 -0.49 -14.78 -18.05
CA ASP A 70 -1.54 -14.76 -19.07
C ASP A 70 -2.92 -15.10 -18.53
N ARG A 71 -3.13 -15.02 -17.21
CA ARG A 71 -4.46 -15.20 -16.62
C ARG A 71 -5.45 -14.19 -17.20
N LYS A 72 -6.67 -14.67 -17.47
CA LYS A 72 -7.77 -13.90 -18.06
C LYS A 72 -8.71 -13.30 -17.01
N GLU A 73 -8.61 -13.74 -15.77
CA GLU A 73 -9.31 -13.15 -14.62
C GLU A 73 -8.43 -13.20 -13.37
N TRP A 74 -8.36 -12.05 -12.70
CA TRP A 74 -7.72 -11.86 -11.40
C TRP A 74 -8.08 -10.48 -10.85
N HIS A 75 -8.10 -10.34 -9.53
CA HIS A 75 -8.19 -9.04 -8.86
C HIS A 75 -7.26 -9.02 -7.65
N ILE A 76 -6.50 -7.95 -7.49
CA ILE A 76 -5.46 -7.80 -6.46
C ILE A 76 -5.48 -6.38 -5.88
N GLY A 77 -4.94 -6.24 -4.67
CA GLY A 77 -4.79 -4.95 -4.00
C GLY A 77 -4.72 -5.13 -2.50
N VAL A 78 -5.41 -4.27 -1.75
CA VAL A 78 -5.50 -4.37 -0.29
C VAL A 78 -6.94 -4.37 0.21
N CYS A 79 -7.13 -4.93 1.40
CA CYS A 79 -8.38 -4.80 2.15
C CYS A 79 -8.15 -4.52 3.63
N SER A 80 -9.13 -3.88 4.27
CA SER A 80 -9.12 -3.66 5.72
C SER A 80 -9.19 -4.99 6.48
N LYS A 81 -8.60 -5.04 7.68
CA LYS A 81 -8.67 -6.21 8.57
C LYS A 81 -10.10 -6.66 8.86
N ASN A 82 -11.01 -5.70 9.02
CA ASN A 82 -12.38 -5.86 9.48
C ASN A 82 -13.42 -6.13 8.38
N VAL A 83 -13.00 -6.42 7.14
CA VAL A 83 -13.93 -6.74 6.05
C VAL A 83 -14.79 -7.97 6.39
N GLU A 84 -16.06 -7.97 5.95
CA GLU A 84 -16.97 -9.10 6.11
C GLU A 84 -16.49 -10.33 5.32
N ARG A 85 -16.26 -11.45 6.02
CA ARG A 85 -15.70 -12.70 5.47
C ARG A 85 -16.69 -13.86 5.42
N LYS A 86 -17.76 -13.82 6.23
CA LYS A 86 -18.71 -14.92 6.42
C LYS A 86 -20.08 -14.60 5.81
N LYS A 87 -20.66 -13.48 6.23
CA LYS A 87 -22.07 -13.18 6.01
C LYS A 87 -22.30 -12.58 4.63
N GLY A 88 -22.66 -13.47 3.69
CA GLY A 88 -23.26 -13.10 2.42
C GLY A 88 -22.33 -12.33 1.47
N TRP A 89 -22.89 -11.99 0.31
CA TRP A 89 -22.17 -11.26 -0.71
C TRP A 89 -22.22 -9.76 -0.42
N VAL A 90 -21.04 -9.15 -0.23
CA VAL A 90 -20.86 -7.71 -0.18
C VAL A 90 -20.03 -7.29 -1.40
N LYS A 91 -20.27 -6.10 -1.96
CA LYS A 91 -19.44 -5.60 -3.07
C LYS A 91 -18.00 -5.39 -2.59
N MET A 92 -17.01 -5.72 -3.41
CA MET A 92 -15.62 -5.32 -3.14
C MET A 92 -15.45 -3.89 -3.64
N THR A 93 -15.61 -2.92 -2.74
CA THR A 93 -15.48 -1.48 -3.01
C THR A 93 -14.72 -0.81 -1.87
N PRO A 94 -14.16 0.39 -2.07
CA PRO A 94 -13.49 1.13 -1.00
C PRO A 94 -14.37 1.34 0.24
N GLU A 95 -15.66 1.62 0.04
CA GLU A 95 -16.65 1.74 1.12
C GLU A 95 -16.75 0.47 1.98
N ASN A 96 -16.57 -0.70 1.38
CA ASN A 96 -16.55 -1.99 2.08
C ASN A 96 -15.13 -2.44 2.47
N GLY A 97 -14.16 -1.53 2.44
CA GLY A 97 -12.78 -1.77 2.84
C GLY A 97 -11.93 -2.51 1.81
N TYR A 98 -12.22 -2.38 0.51
CA TYR A 98 -11.43 -3.00 -0.57
C TYR A 98 -10.94 -1.98 -1.59
N TRP A 99 -9.63 -1.99 -1.83
CA TRP A 99 -8.98 -1.18 -2.87
C TRP A 99 -8.26 -2.12 -3.82
N THR A 100 -9.00 -2.59 -4.82
CA THR A 100 -8.51 -3.65 -5.72
C THR A 100 -8.73 -3.28 -7.18
N THR A 101 -7.76 -3.66 -8.00
CA THR A 101 -7.85 -3.59 -9.46
C THR A 101 -7.70 -4.98 -10.04
N GLY A 102 -8.12 -5.18 -11.29
CA GLY A 102 -8.06 -6.49 -11.88
C GLY A 102 -8.45 -6.54 -13.35
N LEU A 103 -8.47 -7.76 -13.83
CA LEU A 103 -8.85 -8.15 -15.18
C LEU A 103 -10.09 -9.05 -15.11
N THR A 104 -11.01 -8.87 -16.04
CA THR A 104 -12.15 -9.76 -16.27
C THR A 104 -12.30 -10.01 -17.77
N ASP A 105 -12.82 -11.18 -18.14
CA ASP A 105 -13.07 -11.58 -19.53
C ASP A 105 -11.84 -11.46 -20.45
N GLY A 106 -10.63 -11.58 -19.91
CA GLY A 106 -9.36 -11.57 -20.65
C GLY A 106 -8.86 -10.22 -21.14
N ASN A 107 -9.70 -9.17 -21.19
CA ASN A 107 -9.28 -7.84 -21.67
C ASN A 107 -9.94 -6.64 -20.98
N LYS A 108 -10.84 -6.85 -20.01
CA LYS A 108 -11.55 -5.75 -19.31
C LYS A 108 -10.83 -5.43 -18.00
N TYR A 109 -9.88 -4.51 -18.05
CA TYR A 109 -9.22 -4.00 -16.85
C TYR A 109 -10.12 -3.02 -16.10
N ARG A 110 -10.21 -3.18 -14.77
CA ARG A 110 -11.10 -2.37 -13.93
C ARG A 110 -10.50 -2.11 -12.55
N ALA A 111 -10.75 -0.92 -12.02
CA ALA A 111 -10.71 -0.69 -10.58
C ALA A 111 -12.08 -1.01 -9.99
N LEU A 112 -12.12 -1.73 -8.86
CA LEU A 112 -13.37 -2.11 -8.19
C LEU A 112 -13.90 -0.97 -7.31
N THR A 113 -14.21 0.15 -7.94
CA THR A 113 -14.95 1.29 -7.36
C THR A 113 -16.47 1.11 -7.53
N ASP A 114 -17.27 1.98 -6.93
CA ASP A 114 -18.71 2.09 -7.22
C ASP A 114 -19.03 3.51 -7.73
N PRO A 115 -19.41 3.68 -9.02
CA PRO A 115 -19.42 2.66 -10.07
C PRO A 115 -17.99 2.19 -10.43
N ARG A 116 -17.88 1.02 -11.09
CA ARG A 116 -16.59 0.48 -11.53
C ARG A 116 -15.91 1.39 -12.54
N THR A 117 -14.64 1.69 -12.33
CA THR A 117 -13.81 2.43 -13.28
C THR A 117 -13.18 1.47 -14.28
N ASN A 118 -13.53 1.59 -15.57
CA ASN A 118 -12.86 0.85 -16.63
C ASN A 118 -11.50 1.48 -16.94
N LEU A 119 -10.47 0.65 -17.07
CA LEU A 119 -9.10 1.07 -17.32
C LEU A 119 -8.71 0.70 -18.76
N LYS A 120 -8.10 1.64 -19.48
CA LYS A 120 -7.53 1.41 -20.80
C LYS A 120 -6.02 1.31 -20.64
N LEU A 121 -5.50 0.10 -20.72
CA LEU A 121 -4.06 -0.15 -20.66
C LEU A 121 -3.52 -0.29 -22.08
N PRO A 122 -2.39 0.36 -22.42
CA PRO A 122 -1.79 0.24 -23.73
C PRO A 122 -1.31 -1.19 -24.01
N GLU A 123 -0.74 -1.84 -22.98
CA GLU A 123 -0.25 -3.21 -23.03
C GLU A 123 -0.79 -4.00 -21.82
N PRO A 124 -1.08 -5.30 -21.98
CA PRO A 124 -1.51 -6.15 -20.87
C PRO A 124 -0.34 -6.44 -19.92
N PRO A 125 -0.43 -6.09 -18.62
CA PRO A 125 0.63 -6.36 -17.67
C PRO A 125 0.78 -7.87 -17.45
N ARG A 126 2.02 -8.39 -17.52
CA ARG A 126 2.37 -9.74 -17.03
C ARG A 126 2.68 -9.74 -15.53
N LYS A 127 3.07 -8.58 -15.02
CA LYS A 127 3.38 -8.34 -13.62
C LYS A 127 2.82 -7.00 -13.19
N VAL A 128 2.22 -6.95 -12.00
CA VAL A 128 1.62 -5.75 -11.43
C VAL A 128 2.31 -5.42 -10.11
N GLY A 129 2.79 -4.19 -9.98
CA GLY A 129 3.28 -3.63 -8.73
C GLY A 129 2.13 -2.97 -7.96
N ILE A 130 2.03 -3.26 -6.67
CA ILE A 130 1.06 -2.65 -5.75
C ILE A 130 1.84 -1.83 -4.74
N PHE A 131 1.48 -0.56 -4.62
CA PHE A 131 2.14 0.42 -3.76
C PHE A 131 1.12 0.95 -2.76
N LEU A 132 1.45 0.85 -1.49
CA LEU A 132 0.68 1.38 -0.38
C LEU A 132 1.50 2.49 0.29
N ASP A 133 0.93 3.69 0.36
CA ASP A 133 1.38 4.75 1.27
C ASP A 133 0.28 4.97 2.31
N TYR A 134 0.50 4.41 3.50
CA TYR A 134 -0.51 4.38 4.54
C TYR A 134 -0.79 5.79 5.08
N GLU A 135 0.24 6.61 5.28
CA GLU A 135 0.09 7.96 5.85
C GLU A 135 -0.63 8.92 4.90
N THR A 136 -0.36 8.84 3.59
CA THR A 136 -1.05 9.71 2.61
C THR A 136 -2.40 9.15 2.16
N GLY A 137 -2.71 7.90 2.52
CA GLY A 137 -3.97 7.29 2.12
C GLY A 137 -3.98 6.79 0.68
N GLU A 138 -2.81 6.56 0.08
CA GLU A 138 -2.67 6.28 -1.33
C GLU A 138 -2.42 4.80 -1.60
N ILE A 139 -3.15 4.25 -2.59
CA ILE A 139 -2.92 2.92 -3.12
C ILE A 139 -2.82 3.02 -4.65
N SER A 140 -1.65 2.65 -5.17
CA SER A 140 -1.27 2.82 -6.57
C SER A 140 -0.86 1.49 -7.21
N PHE A 141 -1.22 1.31 -8.47
CA PHE A 141 -0.98 0.11 -9.27
C PHE A 141 -0.16 0.49 -10.50
N TYR A 142 0.85 -0.31 -10.80
CA TYR A 142 1.73 -0.12 -11.95
C TYR A 142 1.93 -1.42 -12.71
N ASN A 143 2.11 -1.34 -14.02
CA ASN A 143 2.65 -2.45 -14.79
C ASN A 143 4.14 -2.55 -14.45
N ALA A 144 4.51 -3.57 -13.69
CA ALA A 144 5.89 -3.76 -13.25
C ALA A 144 6.83 -4.24 -14.39
N THR A 145 6.29 -4.48 -15.58
CA THR A 145 7.07 -4.86 -16.77
C THR A 145 7.70 -3.63 -17.44
N ASP A 146 6.93 -2.55 -17.58
CA ASP A 146 7.33 -1.33 -18.30
C ASP A 146 7.34 -0.07 -17.42
N GLY A 147 6.88 -0.17 -16.17
CA GLY A 147 6.78 0.92 -15.21
C GLY A 147 5.58 1.85 -15.43
N SER A 148 4.69 1.55 -16.38
CA SER A 148 3.52 2.40 -16.66
C SER A 148 2.50 2.37 -15.52
N HIS A 149 1.88 3.52 -15.28
CA HIS A 149 0.81 3.66 -14.29
C HIS A 149 -0.47 2.99 -14.78
N ILE A 150 -1.12 2.21 -13.90
CA ILE A 150 -2.39 1.54 -14.16
C ILE A 150 -3.54 2.34 -13.55
N TYR A 151 -3.46 2.58 -12.23
CA TYR A 151 -4.52 3.25 -11.48
C TYR A 151 -4.03 3.65 -10.09
N THR A 152 -4.55 4.77 -9.57
CA THR A 152 -4.39 5.18 -8.17
C THR A 152 -5.76 5.44 -7.60
N PHE A 153 -6.05 4.85 -6.45
CA PHE A 153 -7.29 5.15 -5.73
C PHE A 153 -7.25 6.57 -5.17
N PRO A 154 -8.40 7.27 -5.10
CA PRO A 154 -8.49 8.52 -4.37
C PRO A 154 -7.96 8.36 -2.94
N HIS A 155 -7.27 9.39 -2.45
CA HIS A 155 -6.72 9.39 -1.09
C HIS A 155 -7.81 9.11 -0.07
N THR A 156 -7.50 8.24 0.90
CA THR A 156 -8.45 7.82 1.92
C THR A 156 -7.78 7.72 3.28
N SER A 157 -8.47 8.12 4.33
CA SER A 157 -7.93 8.00 5.69
C SER A 157 -8.08 6.56 6.19
N PHE A 158 -6.99 5.81 6.25
CA PHE A 158 -7.00 4.46 6.80
C PHE A 158 -7.04 4.48 8.33
N SER A 159 -7.99 3.78 8.92
CA SER A 159 -8.09 3.56 10.37
C SER A 159 -7.85 2.12 10.79
N GLU A 160 -7.74 1.20 9.83
CA GLU A 160 -7.64 -0.23 10.05
C GLU A 160 -6.34 -0.77 9.45
N PRO A 161 -5.74 -1.81 10.04
CA PRO A 161 -4.67 -2.54 9.38
C PRO A 161 -5.11 -3.04 8.01
N LEU A 162 -4.24 -2.89 7.02
CA LEU A 162 -4.48 -3.32 5.65
C LEU A 162 -3.72 -4.60 5.32
N TYR A 163 -4.42 -5.58 4.75
CA TYR A 163 -3.82 -6.81 4.24
C TYR A 163 -3.73 -6.76 2.72
N PRO A 164 -2.65 -7.28 2.11
CA PRO A 164 -2.70 -7.72 0.71
C PRO A 164 -3.86 -8.70 0.51
N VAL A 165 -4.62 -8.51 -0.56
CA VAL A 165 -5.74 -9.39 -0.92
C VAL A 165 -5.63 -9.81 -2.37
N PHE A 166 -5.92 -11.09 -2.61
CA PHE A 166 -5.82 -11.72 -3.91
C PHE A 166 -7.11 -12.50 -4.18
N ARG A 167 -7.66 -12.34 -5.38
CA ARG A 167 -8.91 -12.99 -5.80
C ARG A 167 -8.77 -13.55 -7.21
N ILE A 168 -9.16 -14.80 -7.37
CA ILE A 168 -9.30 -15.48 -8.66
C ILE A 168 -10.63 -16.23 -8.70
N LEU A 169 -11.39 -16.02 -9.76
CA LEU A 169 -12.72 -16.57 -9.97
C LEU A 169 -12.72 -17.72 -10.96
N THR A 170 -11.83 -17.72 -11.95
CA THR A 170 -11.81 -18.69 -13.05
C THR A 170 -10.83 -19.84 -12.80
N LEU A 171 -11.15 -21.00 -13.37
CA LEU A 171 -10.24 -22.14 -13.43
C LEU A 171 -9.30 -21.94 -14.63
N GLU A 172 -8.01 -21.72 -14.37
CA GLU A 172 -7.01 -21.40 -15.40
C GLU A 172 -5.66 -22.06 -15.07
N PRO A 173 -4.86 -22.45 -16.08
CA PRO A 173 -3.60 -23.17 -15.85
C PRO A 173 -2.53 -22.31 -15.18
N THR A 174 -2.55 -21.00 -15.40
CA THR A 174 -1.54 -20.06 -14.89
C THR A 174 -1.91 -19.60 -13.49
N ALA A 175 -1.04 -19.78 -12.50
CA ALA A 175 -1.29 -19.32 -11.12
C ALA A 175 -1.13 -17.80 -10.98
N LEU A 176 -1.68 -17.24 -9.92
CA LEU A 176 -1.34 -15.88 -9.48
C LEU A 176 -0.20 -15.98 -8.46
N THR A 177 0.95 -15.35 -8.73
CA THR A 177 2.21 -15.61 -7.98
C THR A 177 2.82 -14.31 -7.45
N ILE A 178 3.09 -14.25 -6.16
CA ILE A 178 3.78 -13.12 -5.52
C ILE A 178 5.28 -13.24 -5.82
N CYS A 179 5.88 -12.16 -6.30
CA CYS A 179 7.33 -12.11 -6.52
C CYS A 179 8.08 -12.00 -5.19
N PRO A 180 9.13 -12.80 -4.95
CA PRO A 180 9.93 -12.70 -3.74
C PRO A 180 10.73 -11.39 -3.71
N THR A 181 10.95 -10.87 -2.52
CA THR A 181 11.84 -9.72 -2.36
C THR A 181 13.31 -10.15 -2.55
N PRO A 182 14.14 -9.38 -3.28
CA PRO A 182 15.56 -9.65 -3.33
C PRO A 182 16.14 -9.54 -1.91
N LYS A 183 16.76 -10.61 -1.41
CA LYS A 183 17.48 -10.57 -0.14
C LYS A 183 18.58 -9.52 -0.26
N GLN A 184 18.51 -8.46 0.54
CA GLN A 184 19.68 -7.62 0.73
C GLN A 184 20.74 -8.48 1.42
N VAL A 185 21.90 -8.61 0.79
CA VAL A 185 23.07 -9.21 1.43
C VAL A 185 23.47 -8.23 2.51
N GLU A 186 23.06 -8.49 3.76
CA GLU A 186 23.57 -7.77 4.91
C GLU A 186 25.08 -8.06 4.98
N SER A 187 25.90 -7.08 4.60
CA SER A 187 27.31 -7.08 4.96
C SER A 187 27.37 -6.89 6.47
N SER A 188 27.56 -7.96 7.21
CA SER A 188 27.84 -7.89 8.65
C SER A 188 29.06 -6.97 8.88
N PRO A 189 29.01 -5.99 9.79
CA PRO A 189 30.20 -5.25 10.19
C PRO A 189 31.11 -6.20 10.96
N ASN A 190 32.34 -6.38 10.48
CA ASN A 190 33.37 -7.13 11.17
C ASN A 190 33.71 -6.41 12.50
N PRO A 191 33.66 -7.05 13.69
CA PRO A 191 33.81 -6.35 14.96
C PRO A 191 35.25 -5.97 15.36
N ASP A 192 36.26 -6.21 14.52
CA ASP A 192 37.67 -6.09 14.93
C ASP A 192 38.38 -4.80 14.47
N LEU A 193 37.83 -3.63 14.76
CA LEU A 193 38.60 -2.38 14.72
C LEU A 193 38.36 -1.58 15.99
N VAL A 194 39.15 -1.88 17.02
CA VAL A 194 39.33 -1.02 18.19
C VAL A 194 40.28 0.13 17.78
N PRO A 195 39.88 1.41 17.89
CA PRO A 195 40.82 2.51 17.71
C PRO A 195 41.64 2.70 18.98
N ASP A 196 42.97 2.58 18.84
CA ASP A 196 43.94 2.92 19.88
C ASP A 196 44.11 4.45 19.94
N HIS A 197 43.77 5.05 21.08
CA HIS A 197 44.07 6.44 21.38
C HIS A 197 44.67 6.54 22.78
N SER A 198 46.00 6.48 22.84
CA SER A 198 46.77 6.93 23.99
C SER A 198 47.93 7.80 23.49
N LEU A 199 47.82 9.13 23.61
CA LEU A 199 48.94 10.06 23.83
C LEU A 199 48.39 11.41 24.36
N GLU A 200 48.53 11.65 25.67
CA GLU A 200 48.75 13.01 26.24
C GLU A 200 50.14 13.50 25.79
N THR A 201 50.55 14.77 25.72
CA THR A 201 50.37 16.04 26.48
C THR A 201 50.88 17.19 25.54
N PRO A 202 51.09 18.49 25.91
CA PRO A 202 50.61 19.37 27.00
C PRO A 202 50.13 20.77 26.48
N VAL A 203 49.74 21.70 27.37
CA VAL A 203 50.25 23.11 27.46
C VAL A 203 49.52 23.88 28.60
N ALA A 204 50.29 24.70 29.31
CA ALA A 204 49.98 25.51 30.49
C ALA A 204 49.06 26.74 30.23
N PRO A 205 48.53 27.40 31.28
CA PRO A 205 47.67 28.57 31.16
C PRO A 205 48.48 29.88 31.23
N ASP A 206 48.05 30.90 30.51
CA ASP A 206 48.49 32.28 30.76
C ASP A 206 47.33 33.28 30.73
N LEU A 207 47.53 34.36 31.46
CA LEU A 207 46.56 35.22 32.11
C LEU A 207 46.12 36.45 31.29
N ALA A 208 44.99 36.98 31.75
CA ALA A 208 44.68 38.40 31.97
C ALA A 208 44.05 39.27 30.86
N ASN A 209 43.14 40.10 31.40
CA ASN A 209 42.72 41.44 30.98
C ASN A 209 41.77 41.57 29.77
N GLU A 210 40.85 42.53 29.73
CA GLU A 210 40.13 43.37 30.70
C GLU A 210 39.12 44.16 29.84
N SER A 211 38.08 44.70 30.47
CA SER A 211 37.38 45.93 30.06
C SER A 211 36.43 45.92 28.84
N GLY A 212 35.30 46.63 29.00
CA GLY A 212 34.78 47.48 27.93
C GLY A 212 33.34 47.28 27.47
N GLU A 213 32.38 47.69 28.30
CA GLU A 213 31.17 48.47 27.96
C GLU A 213 30.24 48.15 26.75
N ARG A 214 28.97 47.88 27.13
CA ARG A 214 27.70 48.50 26.70
C ARG A 214 27.62 49.19 25.31
N GLN A 215 26.58 48.83 24.56
CA GLN A 215 25.45 49.74 24.27
C GLN A 215 24.26 48.94 23.71
N ALA A 216 23.07 49.27 24.21
CA ALA A 216 21.79 48.80 23.71
C ALA A 216 21.39 49.51 22.41
N GLU A 217 20.55 48.88 21.59
CA GLU A 217 19.41 49.59 21.01
C GLU A 217 18.27 48.62 20.68
N ALA A 218 17.10 49.00 21.15
CA ALA A 218 15.81 48.36 20.93
C ALA A 218 15.08 49.15 19.86
N THR A 219 14.33 48.49 18.96
CA THR A 219 13.01 49.04 18.58
C THR A 219 12.08 47.94 18.07
N SER A 220 10.84 48.09 18.47
CA SER A 220 9.72 47.17 18.44
C SER A 220 8.72 47.58 17.33
N LEU A 221 7.59 46.86 17.31
CA LEU A 221 6.27 47.19 16.75
C LEU A 221 5.99 46.65 15.34
N LEU A 222 5.16 45.60 15.17
CA LEU A 222 3.69 45.49 15.30
C LEU A 222 2.93 45.79 13.99
N LEU A 223 2.04 44.85 13.65
CA LEU A 223 1.04 44.86 12.57
C LEU A 223 0.10 46.08 12.62
N PRO A 224 -0.64 46.32 11.52
CA PRO A 224 -2.10 46.31 11.66
C PRO A 224 -2.86 45.58 10.52
N ALA A 225 -4.13 45.31 10.84
CA ALA A 225 -5.12 44.50 10.12
C ALA A 225 -5.98 45.27 9.08
N HIS A 226 -6.80 44.49 8.34
CA HIS A 226 -7.81 44.80 7.31
C HIS A 226 -8.87 45.87 7.65
N PRO A 227 -9.65 46.35 6.65
CA PRO A 227 -10.99 45.79 6.31
C PRO A 227 -11.26 45.78 4.78
N GLY A 228 -12.31 45.24 4.14
CA GLY A 228 -13.57 44.57 4.49
C GLY A 228 -14.58 44.73 3.31
N VAL A 229 -15.25 43.62 2.93
CA VAL A 229 -16.65 43.43 2.43
C VAL A 229 -17.18 44.14 1.14
N ASP A 230 -17.72 43.37 0.17
CA ASP A 230 -19.17 43.28 -0.18
C ASP A 230 -19.48 42.63 -1.56
N GLY A 231 -20.57 41.83 -1.59
CA GLY A 231 -21.44 41.70 -2.78
C GLY A 231 -21.68 40.30 -3.39
N LEU A 232 -22.75 39.61 -2.95
CA LEU A 232 -23.51 38.62 -3.76
C LEU A 232 -24.68 39.32 -4.48
N PRO A 233 -25.24 38.76 -5.57
CA PRO A 233 -26.56 38.11 -5.39
C PRO A 233 -26.80 36.84 -6.23
N LEU A 234 -27.89 36.16 -5.83
CA LEU A 234 -28.52 34.94 -6.35
C LEU A 234 -29.16 35.12 -7.75
N HIS A 235 -29.26 34.01 -8.52
CA HIS A 235 -30.44 33.75 -9.34
C HIS A 235 -30.72 32.26 -9.55
N ASN A 236 -31.97 31.89 -9.27
CA ASN A 236 -32.67 30.63 -9.55
C ASN A 236 -32.67 30.25 -11.03
N ASN A 237 -32.80 28.94 -11.33
CA ASN A 237 -33.83 28.44 -12.25
C ASN A 237 -34.10 26.92 -12.05
N GLN A 238 -35.36 26.62 -11.72
CA GLN A 238 -36.02 25.34 -11.97
C GLN A 238 -36.35 25.19 -13.46
N SER A 239 -36.41 23.97 -13.99
CA SER A 239 -37.61 23.39 -14.64
C SER A 239 -37.30 22.00 -15.22
N GLU A 240 -38.09 21.04 -14.77
CA GLU A 240 -38.42 19.72 -15.33
C GLU A 240 -39.20 19.86 -16.66
N PRO A 241 -39.49 18.80 -17.44
CA PRO A 241 -40.05 17.51 -17.02
C PRO A 241 -39.30 16.25 -17.47
#